data_AF-A0A6M1PG95-F1
#
_entry.id   AF-A0A6M1PG95-F1
#
_cell.length_a   1.000
_cell.length_b   1.000
_cell.length_c   1.000
_cell.angle_alpha   90.00
_cell.angle_beta   90.00
_cell.angle_gamma   90.00
#
_symmetry.space_group_name_H-M   'P 1'
#
loop_
_entity.id
_entity.type
_entity.pdbx_description
1 polymer ?
#
loop_
_entity_poly.entity_id
_entity_poly.type
_entity_poly.pdbx_seq_one_letter_code
_entity_poly.pdbx_strand_id
1 'polypeptide(L)' 'MECREEELFITIESLRCQLLEVAQQRSLSDRTVVELSERLDSYILLAQNIMMKNLRSRKNQLQAYR' A
#
# COMPACT_ATOMS: atom_id res chain seq x y z
N MET A 1 -3.25 -17.52 -3.07
CA MET A 1 -3.61 -16.10 -3.25
C MET A 1 -2.74 -15.18 -2.39
N GLU A 2 -1.97 -15.71 -1.43
CA GLU A 2 -1.05 -14.95 -0.56
C GLU A 2 0.12 -14.29 -1.31
N CYS A 3 0.64 -14.91 -2.38
CA CYS A 3 1.77 -14.34 -3.14
C CYS A 3 1.50 -12.92 -3.68
N ARG A 4 0.25 -12.58 -4.03
CA ARG A 4 -0.09 -11.24 -4.55
C ARG A 4 -0.12 -10.16 -3.48
N GLU A 5 -0.52 -10.51 -2.26
CA GLU A 5 -0.49 -9.57 -1.13
C GLU A 5 0.95 -9.36 -0.68
N GLU A 6 1.75 -10.42 -0.64
CA GLU A 6 3.18 -10.35 -0.32
C GLU A 6 3.97 -9.50 -1.33
N GLU A 7 3.76 -9.71 -2.64
CA GLU A 7 4.33 -8.86 -3.70
C GLU A 7 3.93 -7.38 -3.56
N LEU A 8 2.69 -7.11 -3.16
CA LEU A 8 2.21 -5.76 -2.90
C LEU A 8 2.96 -5.12 -1.72
N PHE A 9 3.16 -5.86 -0.63
CA PHE A 9 3.93 -5.36 0.52
C PHE A 9 5.40 -5.11 0.16
N ILE A 10 6.02 -6.01 -0.61
CA ILE A 10 7.40 -5.83 -1.11
C ILE A 10 7.48 -4.55 -1.97
N THR A 11 6.49 -4.31 -2.82
CA THR A 11 6.43 -3.12 -3.67
C THR A 11 6.30 -1.84 -2.82
N ILE A 12 5.42 -1.84 -1.83
CA ILE A 12 5.24 -0.72 -0.89
C ILE A 12 6.54 -0.42 -0.14
N GLU A 13 7.21 -1.47 0.37
CA GLU A 13 8.48 -1.33 1.09
C GLU A 13 9.58 -0.75 0.20
N SER A 14 9.70 -1.26 -1.03
CA SER A 14 10.68 -0.77 -2.00
C SER A 14 10.47 0.72 -2.33
N LEU A 15 9.22 1.12 -2.56
CA LEU A 15 8.86 2.53 -2.82
C LEU A 15 9.13 3.40 -1.60
N ARG A 16 8.92 2.91 -0.38
CA ARG A 16 9.23 3.64 0.86
C ARG A 16 10.72 3.90 1.00
N CYS A 17 11.56 2.89 0.75
CA CYS A 17 13.01 3.08 0.77
C CYS A 17 13.47 4.10 -0.27
N GLN A 18 12.99 3.99 -1.51
CA GLN A 18 13.30 4.94 -2.57
C GLN A 18 12.87 6.37 -2.19
N LEU A 19 11.67 6.54 -1.62
CA LEU A 19 11.17 7.86 -1.21
C LEU A 19 12.04 8.47 -0.11
N LEU A 20 12.43 7.66 0.89
CA LEU A 20 13.34 8.09 1.95
C LEU A 20 14.70 8.52 1.40
N GLU A 21 15.27 7.76 0.48
CA GLU A 21 16.55 8.07 -0.15
C GLU A 21 16.49 9.38 -0.95
N VAL A 22 15.45 9.57 -1.78
CA VAL A 22 15.32 10.78 -2.61
C VAL A 22 15.00 12.01 -1.75
N ALA A 23 14.13 11.88 -0.74
CA ALA A 23 13.78 12.97 0.16
C ALA A 23 14.94 13.40 1.09
N GLN A 24 15.94 12.54 1.31
CA GLN A 24 17.16 12.93 2.01
C GLN A 24 18.09 13.78 1.14
N GLN A 25 18.06 13.58 -0.18
CA GLN A 25 18.94 14.26 -1.12
C GLN A 25 18.30 15.51 -1.74
N ARG A 26 16.97 15.64 -1.67
CA ARG A 26 16.19 16.67 -2.35
C ARG A 26 15.16 17.30 -1.42
N SER A 27 14.65 18.46 -1.82
CA SER A 27 13.52 19.08 -1.12
C SER A 27 12.27 18.18 -1.17
N LEU A 28 11.45 18.22 -0.12
CA LEU A 28 10.13 17.58 -0.14
C LEU A 28 9.18 18.16 -1.20
N SER A 29 9.45 19.38 -1.67
CA SER A 29 8.75 19.99 -2.80
C SER A 29 9.31 19.61 -4.17
N ASP A 30 10.40 18.82 -4.22
CA ASP A 30 10.93 18.31 -5.48
C ASP A 30 9.89 17.42 -6.14
N ARG A 31 9.65 17.67 -7.43
CA ARG A 31 8.65 16.94 -8.22
C ARG A 31 8.84 15.42 -8.14
N THR A 32 10.08 14.95 -8.09
CA THR A 32 10.40 13.52 -8.00
C THR A 32 9.95 12.93 -6.67
N VAL A 33 10.13 13.67 -5.57
CA VAL A 33 9.69 13.27 -4.23
C VAL A 33 8.17 13.20 -4.18
N VAL A 34 7.49 14.19 -4.76
CA VAL A 34 6.02 14.24 -4.81
C VAL A 34 5.46 13.09 -5.64
N GLU A 35 5.93 12.90 -6.88
CA GLU A 35 5.44 11.81 -7.76
C GLU A 35 5.67 10.42 -7.13
N LEU A 36 6.81 10.24 -6.46
CA LEU A 36 7.12 8.98 -5.78
C LEU A 36 6.25 8.76 -4.53
N SER A 37 5.93 9.83 -3.79
CA SER A 37 4.99 9.81 -2.66
C SER A 37 3.57 9.44 -3.12
N GLU A 38 3.06 10.10 -4.16
CA GLU A 38 1.73 9.83 -4.72
C GLU A 38 1.60 8.38 -5.21
N ARG A 39 2.68 7.86 -5.81
CA ARG A 39 2.74 6.46 -6.23
C ARG A 39 2.69 5.51 -5.04
N LEU A 40 3.46 5.77 -3.98
CA LEU A 40 3.43 4.99 -2.75
C LEU A 40 2.03 5.00 -2.11
N ASP A 41 1.41 6.17 -2.01
CA ASP A 41 0.06 6.34 -1.45
C ASP A 41 -0.99 5.52 -2.21
N SER A 42 -0.87 5.46 -3.54
CA SER A 42 -1.77 4.64 -4.37
C SER A 42 -1.70 3.15 -4.03
N TYR A 43 -0.50 2.62 -3.77
CA TYR A 43 -0.32 1.22 -3.36
C TYR A 43 -0.78 0.97 -1.91
N ILE A 44 -0.59 1.93 -1.01
CA ILE A 44 -1.11 1.85 0.36
C ILE A 44 -2.64 1.78 0.34
N LEU A 45 -3.30 2.64 -0.44
CA LEU A 45 -4.76 2.60 -0.61
C LEU A 45 -5.24 1.27 -1.19
N LEU A 46 -4.48 0.70 -2.14
CA LEU A 46 -4.78 -0.63 -2.67
C LEU A 46 -4.72 -1.71 -1.58
N ALA A 47 -3.66 -1.71 -0.76
CA ALA A 47 -3.50 -2.66 0.34
C ALA A 47 -4.63 -2.53 1.38
N GLN A 48 -5.00 -1.29 1.73
CA GLN A 48 -6.12 -1.02 2.64
C GLN A 48 -7.46 -1.51 2.08
N ASN A 49 -7.71 -1.30 0.78
CA ASN A 49 -8.92 -1.80 0.12
C ASN A 49 -9.02 -3.34 0.16
N ILE A 50 -7.91 -4.03 -0.05
CA ILE A 50 -7.85 -5.49 0.03
C ILE A 50 -8.15 -5.95 1.46
N MET A 51 -7.51 -5.34 2.47
CA MET A 51 -7.75 -5.63 3.88
C MET A 51 -9.23 -5.43 4.26
N MET A 52 -9.85 -4.31 3.84
CA MET A 52 -11.26 -4.05 4.08
C MET A 52 -12.19 -5.06 3.41
N LYS A 53 -11.88 -5.51 2.18
CA LYS A 53 -12.64 -6.56 1.50
C LYS A 53 -12.56 -7.88 2.27
N ASN A 54 -11.37 -8.28 2.72
CA ASN A 54 -11.16 -9.50 3.49
C ASN A 54 -11.94 -9.48 4.81
N LEU A 55 -11.97 -8.34 5.51
CA LEU A 55 -12.76 -8.15 6.73
C LEU A 55 -14.27 -8.26 6.48
N ARG A 56 -14.79 -7.65 5.41
CA ARG A 56 -16.21 -7.75 5.02
C ARG A 56 -16.61 -9.17 4.68
N SER A 57 -15.79 -9.87 3.89
CA SER A 57 -16.02 -11.28 3.54
C SER A 57 -16.12 -12.17 4.79
N ARG A 58 -15.22 -11.97 5.77
CA ARG A 58 -15.24 -12.70 7.04
C ARG A 58 -16.49 -12.42 7.88
N LYS A 59 -16.92 -11.15 7.94
CA LYS A 59 -18.15 -10.75 8.64
C LYS A 59 -19.40 -11.38 8.02
N ASN A 60 -19.47 -11.44 6.69
CA ASN A 60 -20.59 -12.06 5.97
C ASN A 60 -20.65 -13.58 6.20
N GLN A 61 -19.50 -14.26 6.26
CA GLN A 61 -19.45 -15.68 6.63
C GLN A 61 -20.00 -15.93 8.03
N LEU A 62 -19.60 -15.12 9.03
CA LEU A 62 -20.09 -15.24 10.40
C LEU A 62 -21.61 -14.99 10.54
N GLN A 63 -22.21 -14.16 9.68
CA GLN A 63 -23.66 -13.95 9.65
C GLN A 63 -24.40 -15.09 8.95
N ALA A 64 -23.80 -15.76 7.97
CA ALA A 64 -24.43 -16.88 7.26
C ALA A 64 -24.53 -18.18 8.09
N TYR A 65 -23.76 -18.29 9.18
CA TYR A 65 -23.80 -19.42 10.12
C TYR A 65 -24.69 -19.16 11.36
N ARG A 66 -25.52 -18.10 11.35
CA ARG A 66 -26.53 -17.80 12.36
C ARG A 66 -27.93 -17.98 11.79
#